data_AF-A0A6P0PSZ7-F1
#
_entry.id   AF-A0A6P0PSZ7-F1
#
_cell.length_a   1.000
_cell.length_b   1.000
_cell.length_c   1.000
_cell.angle_alpha   90.00
_cell.angle_beta   90.00
_cell.angle_gamma   90.00
#
_symmetry.space_group_name_H-M   'P 1'
#
loop_
_entity.id
_entity.type
_entity.pdbx_description
1 polymer ?
#
loop_
_entity_poly.entity_id
_entity_poly.type
_entity_poly.pdbx_seq_one_letter_code
_entity_poly.pdbx_strand_id
1 'polypeptide(L)'
;MNHQTIGLPQEFLRSLQALPAQQQQMVFEFVEFLALKYVESEPSQSQAPRILGLLEGQGWISDDFNEPLSDEFWFGENDPLSDQSQAG
;
A
#
# COMPACT_ATOMS: atom_id res chain seq x y z
N MET A 1 -2.19 -26.51 7.36
CA MET A 1 -1.66 -25.49 8.28
C MET A 1 -2.07 -25.83 9.70
N ASN A 2 -1.18 -25.73 10.70
CA ASN A 2 -1.55 -25.95 12.10
C ASN A 2 -1.98 -24.61 12.71
N HIS A 3 -3.28 -24.42 12.90
CA HIS A 3 -3.84 -23.26 13.58
C HIS A 3 -3.65 -23.51 15.08
N GLN A 4 -2.47 -23.19 15.62
CA GLN A 4 -2.28 -23.23 17.06
C GLN A 4 -3.14 -22.13 17.68
N THR A 5 -4.31 -22.51 18.17
CA THR A 5 -5.13 -21.67 19.04
C THR A 5 -4.40 -21.55 20.37
N ILE A 6 -3.54 -20.53 20.48
CA ILE A 6 -3.03 -20.10 21.78
C ILE A 6 -4.26 -19.63 22.56
N GLY A 7 -4.69 -20.42 23.55
CA GLY A 7 -5.81 -20.04 24.41
C GLY A 7 -5.55 -18.68 25.03
N LEU A 8 -6.59 -17.84 25.11
CA LEU A 8 -6.48 -16.51 25.72
C LEU A 8 -6.06 -16.67 27.19
N PRO A 9 -4.88 -16.18 27.61
CA PRO A 9 -4.44 -16.30 28.99
C PRO A 9 -5.43 -15.60 29.93
N GLN A 10 -5.71 -16.19 31.10
CA GLN A 10 -6.60 -15.56 32.08
C GLN A 10 -6.10 -14.19 32.56
N GLU A 11 -4.79 -13.99 32.63
CA GLU A 11 -4.20 -12.69 32.95
C GLU A 11 -4.51 -11.62 31.89
N PHE A 12 -4.63 -12.01 30.62
CA PHE A 12 -5.03 -11.09 29.56
C PHE A 12 -6.47 -10.62 29.75
N LEU A 13 -7.42 -11.54 30.00
CA LEU A 13 -8.82 -11.18 30.25
C LEU A 13 -8.98 -10.28 31.48
N ARG A 14 -8.22 -10.55 32.54
CA ARG A 14 -8.20 -9.71 33.75
C ARG A 14 -7.67 -8.30 33.43
N SER A 15 -6.59 -8.21 32.66
CA SER A 15 -6.03 -6.91 32.26
C SER A 15 -7.00 -6.11 31.40
N LEU A 16 -7.69 -6.74 30.44
CA LEU A 16 -8.69 -6.10 29.59
C LEU A 16 -9.88 -5.54 30.38
N GLN A 17 -10.38 -6.31 31.35
CA GLN A 17 -11.48 -5.86 32.22
C GLN A 17 -11.09 -4.71 33.16
N ALA A 18 -9.81 -4.60 33.51
CA ALA A 18 -9.30 -3.53 34.36
C ALA A 18 -9.12 -2.19 33.60
N LEU A 19 -9.15 -2.21 32.26
CA LEU A 19 -9.03 -1.00 31.45
C LEU A 19 -10.32 -0.17 31.48
N PRO A 20 -10.24 1.17 31.38
CA PRO A 20 -11.38 2.03 31.07
C PRO A 20 -12.09 1.63 29.77
N ALA A 21 -13.40 1.91 29.69
CA ALA A 21 -14.24 1.53 28.55
C ALA A 21 -13.69 1.98 27.18
N GLN A 22 -13.09 3.17 27.10
CA GLN A 22 -12.47 3.69 25.88
C GLN A 22 -11.30 2.82 25.40
N GLN A 23 -10.50 2.29 26.33
CA GLN A 23 -9.35 1.44 26.01
C GLN A 23 -9.80 0.02 25.65
N GLN A 24 -10.87 -0.49 26.27
CA GLN A 24 -11.49 -1.75 25.87
C GLN A 24 -12.01 -1.67 24.42
N GLN A 25 -12.65 -0.56 24.06
CA GLN A 25 -13.14 -0.31 22.71
C GLN A 25 -12.00 -0.30 21.68
N MET A 26 -10.86 0.34 22.00
CA MET A 26 -9.67 0.33 21.12
C MET A 26 -9.12 -1.08 20.89
N VAL A 27 -9.11 -1.93 21.93
CA VAL A 27 -8.68 -3.33 21.78
C VAL A 27 -9.66 -4.09 20.88
N PHE A 28 -10.96 -3.86 21.04
CA PHE A 28 -11.99 -4.47 20.18
C PHE A 28 -11.80 -4.08 18.71
N GLU A 29 -11.66 -2.77 18.44
CA GLU A 29 -11.42 -2.24 17.09
C GLU A 29 -10.13 -2.77 16.47
N PHE A 30 -9.08 -2.93 17.27
CA PHE A 30 -7.82 -3.50 16.80
C PHE A 30 -7.96 -4.97 16.41
N VAL A 31 -8.71 -5.77 17.18
CA VAL A 31 -8.99 -7.17 16.85
C VAL A 31 -9.82 -7.26 15.57
N GLU A 32 -10.83 -6.41 15.40
CA GLU A 32 -11.62 -6.32 14.17
C GLU A 32 -10.75 -5.92 12.97
N PHE A 33 -9.87 -4.94 13.14
CA PHE A 33 -8.90 -4.55 12.12
C PHE A 33 -7.99 -5.70 11.71
N LEU A 34 -7.47 -6.48 12.67
CA LEU A 34 -6.64 -7.64 12.36
C LEU A 34 -7.40 -8.71 11.59
N ALA A 35 -8.66 -8.97 11.96
CA ALA A 35 -9.52 -9.90 11.24
C ALA A 35 -9.71 -9.43 9.78
N LEU A 36 -10.07 -8.17 9.56
CA LEU A 36 -10.26 -7.63 8.21
C LEU A 36 -8.97 -7.62 7.39
N LYS A 37 -7.86 -7.17 7.99
CA LYS A 37 -6.57 -7.06 7.30
C LYS A 37 -6.03 -8.41 6.84
N TYR A 38 -6.16 -9.44 7.66
CA TYR A 38 -5.52 -10.73 7.39
C TYR A 38 -6.47 -11.82 6.88
N VAL A 39 -7.79 -11.62 6.89
CA VAL A 39 -8.75 -12.51 6.20
C VAL A 39 -8.52 -12.52 4.68
N GLU A 40 -8.06 -11.41 4.09
CA GLU A 40 -7.70 -11.33 2.66
C GLU A 40 -6.19 -11.51 2.41
N SER A 41 -5.38 -11.57 3.46
CA SER A 41 -3.92 -11.74 3.39
C SER A 41 -3.45 -13.17 3.62
N GLU A 42 -4.34 -14.16 3.70
CA GLU A 42 -3.90 -15.50 3.31
C GLU A 42 -3.32 -15.33 1.91
N PRO A 43 -2.04 -15.64 1.67
CA PRO A 43 -1.53 -15.66 0.32
C PRO A 43 -2.35 -16.73 -0.36
N SER A 44 -3.40 -16.32 -1.08
CA SER A 44 -4.00 -17.15 -2.11
C SER A 44 -2.81 -17.70 -2.86
N GLN A 45 -2.66 -19.03 -2.80
CA GLN A 45 -1.52 -19.77 -3.29
C GLN A 45 -1.45 -19.75 -4.84
N SER A 46 -1.81 -18.61 -5.43
CA SER A 46 -2.05 -18.39 -6.86
C SER A 46 -1.51 -17.03 -7.31
N GLN A 47 -0.70 -16.32 -6.52
CA GLN A 47 0.24 -15.38 -7.12
C GLN A 47 1.35 -16.21 -7.78
N ALA A 48 1.31 -16.30 -9.10
CA ALA A 48 2.36 -16.93 -9.87
C ALA A 48 3.72 -16.38 -9.40
N PRO A 49 4.75 -17.24 -9.24
CA PRO A 49 6.07 -16.78 -8.82
C PRO A 49 6.53 -15.66 -9.76
N ARG A 50 7.16 -14.62 -9.20
CA ARG A 50 7.79 -13.58 -10.03
C ARG A 50 8.94 -14.22 -10.81
N ILE A 51 8.84 -14.22 -12.14
CA ILE A 51 9.87 -14.72 -13.04
C ILE A 51 10.59 -13.51 -13.63
N LEU A 52 11.88 -13.34 -13.29
CA LEU A 52 12.72 -12.31 -13.88
C LEU A 52 12.81 -12.52 -15.40
N GLY A 53 12.64 -11.46 -16.18
CA GLY A 53 12.77 -11.51 -17.65
C GLY A 53 11.62 -12.22 -18.38
N LEU A 54 10.48 -12.50 -17.74
CA LEU A 54 9.35 -13.22 -18.37
C LEU A 54 8.89 -12.62 -19.70
N LEU A 55 9.03 -11.30 -19.85
CA LEU A 55 8.62 -10.52 -21.02
C LEU A 55 9.80 -9.78 -21.67
N GLU A 56 11.04 -10.21 -21.41
CA GLU A 56 12.22 -9.61 -22.02
C GLU A 56 12.12 -9.68 -23.55
N GLY A 57 12.31 -8.54 -24.22
CA GLY A 57 12.20 -8.44 -25.68
C GLY A 57 10.79 -8.51 -26.25
N GLN A 58 9.75 -8.65 -25.42
CA GLN A 58 8.34 -8.73 -25.87
C GLN A 58 7.56 -7.42 -25.73
N GLY A 59 8.18 -6.38 -25.16
CA GLY A 59 7.61 -5.04 -25.05
C GLY A 59 8.12 -4.10 -26.14
N TRP A 60 7.26 -3.24 -26.66
CA TRP A 60 7.68 -2.05 -27.40
C TRP A 60 7.74 -0.88 -26.40
N ILE A 61 8.87 -0.20 -26.38
CA ILE A 61 9.08 1.04 -25.63
C ILE A 61 9.27 2.13 -26.68
N SER A 62 8.62 3.27 -26.49
CA SER A 62 8.77 4.41 -27.38
C SER A 62 10.22 4.91 -27.37
N ASP A 63 10.71 5.38 -28.52
CA ASP A 63 12.09 5.86 -28.66
C ASP A 63 12.38 7.08 -27.77
N ASP A 64 11.34 7.83 -27.41
CA ASP A 64 11.37 9.01 -26.53
C ASP A 64 11.17 8.70 -25.04
N PHE A 65 11.09 7.43 -24.62
CA PHE A 65 10.79 7.10 -23.22
C PHE A 65 11.79 7.68 -22.21
N ASN A 66 13.06 7.80 -22.61
CA ASN A 66 14.11 8.38 -21.78
C ASN A 66 14.21 9.91 -21.93
N GLU A 67 13.44 10.51 -22.83
CA GLU A 67 13.42 11.96 -22.98
C GLU A 67 12.65 12.60 -21.81
N PRO A 68 13.07 13.79 -21.35
CA PRO A 68 12.32 14.52 -20.35
C PRO A 68 10.94 14.86 -20.89
N LEU A 69 9.91 14.72 -20.05
CA LEU A 69 8.58 15.21 -20.38
C LEU A 69 8.61 16.72 -20.58
N SER A 70 7.77 17.25 -21.48
CA SER A 70 7.70 18.67 -21.77
C SER A 70 7.30 19.50 -20.55
N ASP A 71 7.69 20.77 -20.53
CA ASP A 71 7.29 21.69 -19.46
C ASP A 71 5.77 21.83 -19.36
N GLU A 72 5.06 21.77 -20.50
CA GLU A 72 3.59 21.73 -20.57
C GLU A 72 2.98 20.54 -19.80
N PHE A 73 3.64 19.38 -19.82
CA PHE A 73 3.18 18.21 -19.05
C PHE A 73 3.26 18.47 -17.54
N TRP A 74 4.29 19.19 -17.07
CA TRP A 74 4.50 19.48 -15.65
C TRP A 74 3.71 20.69 -15.15
N PHE A 75 3.60 21.74 -15.96
CA PHE A 75 3.08 23.04 -15.54
C PHE A 75 1.72 23.40 -16.17
N GLY A 76 1.26 22.62 -17.15
CA GLY A 76 0.03 22.88 -17.90
C GLY A 76 0.14 24.06 -18.85
N GLU A 77 -0.79 24.16 -19.80
CA GLU A 77 -0.78 25.18 -20.89
C GLU A 77 -0.95 26.63 -20.42
N ASN A 78 -1.12 26.87 -19.12
CA ASN A 78 -1.31 28.19 -18.53
C ASN A 78 -0.17 28.55 -17.57
N ASP A 79 1.07 28.17 -17.89
CA ASP A 79 2.22 28.64 -17.13
C ASP A 79 2.47 30.15 -17.38
N PRO A 80 2.34 31.02 -16.35
CA PRO A 80 2.55 32.47 -16.48
C PRO A 80 4.02 32.89 -16.68
N LEU A 81 4.98 31.96 -16.67
CA LEU A 81 6.41 32.19 -16.88
C LEU A 81 6.85 32.02 -18.34
N SER A 82 5.96 31.53 -19.22
CA SER A 82 6.22 31.40 -20.67
C SER A 82 6.54 32.74 -21.35
N ASP A 83 6.13 33.86 -20.75
CA ASP A 83 6.21 35.21 -21.33
C ASP A 83 7.53 35.96 -21.03
N GLN A 84 8.47 35.38 -20.27
CA GLN A 84 9.71 36.07 -19.86
C GLN A 84 10.97 35.68 -20.64
N SER A 85 10.87 34.91 -21.73
CA SER A 85 12.04 34.57 -22.56
C SER A 85 12.24 35.46 -23.80
N GLN A 86 11.51 36.58 -23.93
CA GLN A 86 11.80 37.63 -24.92
C GLN A 86 12.20 38.95 -24.24
N ALA A 87 13.34 38.95 -23.55
CA ALA A 87 14.11 40.16 -23.30
C ALA A 87 15.60 39.81 -23.23
N GLY A 88 16.27 39.89 -24.38
CA GLY A 88 17.71 39.68 -24.53
C GLY A 88 18.12 39.56 -25.99
#